data_AF-A0A9Q1B9N9-F1
#
_entry.id   AF-A0A9Q1B9N9-F1
#
_cell.length_a   1.000
_cell.length_b   1.000
_cell.length_c   1.000
_cell.angle_alpha   90.00
_cell.angle_beta   90.00
_cell.angle_gamma   90.00
#
_symmetry.space_group_name_H-M   'P 1'
#
loop_
_entity.id
_entity.type
_entity.pdbx_description
1 polymer ?
#
loop_
_entity_poly.entity_id
_entity_poly.type
_entity_poly.pdbx_seq_one_letter_code
_entity_poly.pdbx_strand_id
1 'polypeptide(L)'
;MEMDRVTAYLVQEGGFYQDQIGMKKCKTCVDGTFVNNTNASSFAQCTLCPEGTNQTRLAGYRACFCKANYSRTNRFMGCSICEDNGVNCSFDYKFLRPGFYWNWSFPSTNLTAYAQFVANLQTNSSLYDMDTIEYNDLMPYAHDCPNDYSCPNNKSHTVGRLSGTCAKGYRGWMCYQCENNYYRVLNSCRQCPGHWWIISETILVVVIVLGALYFLICQSKDKRKALQSGERSLVDKVSSRLKIILGFYQVVGELFESLHDINWVGPLSSVGRLLSFRNINAFSLFVRPRCLNSNFVFDSKLQFKIALTFPVFVFMTAILVYIVGKLILVRKFYKNRSDMTHHVVKLRSKIYFYILLLLFVTYTPTCVAIFAFYHKACQEFLKYQGINETISLLRSDFDVECDEKLEAYHIAAYVGTVVHVITFPLILLYLLNKYGKQGDVRGEDNAIEDETKHHERTSLLSPSEVRPIPFWMKFICENYKPRFWYWEVVELARKATQTAFVTLLGWDDSLTLLSTIGLSVLFLTLHAKFSPMKSSFEQRLQMFSLTAIFINVLIVAVDIPHEYGELVSTPLILLNLIIIVTITGEMALGIIRFVRDKYFRH
;
A
#
# COMPACT_ATOMS: atom_id res chain seq x y z
N MET A 1 -40.62 -54.22 -53.52
CA MET A 1 -39.15 -54.28 -53.64
C MET A 1 -38.66 -52.87 -53.38
N GLU A 2 -38.57 -52.53 -52.10
CA GLU A 2 -38.21 -51.19 -51.62
C GLU A 2 -36.69 -51.10 -51.69
N MET A 3 -36.20 -50.18 -52.53
CA MET A 3 -34.79 -49.98 -52.81
C MET A 3 -34.20 -49.23 -51.61
N ASP A 4 -33.61 -49.98 -50.67
CA ASP A 4 -32.86 -49.46 -49.52
C ASP A 4 -31.85 -48.41 -50.03
N ARG A 5 -32.10 -47.14 -49.71
CA ARG A 5 -31.12 -46.07 -49.86
C ARG A 5 -29.96 -46.41 -48.93
N VAL A 6 -28.87 -46.92 -49.50
CA VAL A 6 -27.58 -47.05 -48.84
C VAL A 6 -27.12 -45.65 -48.44
N THR A 7 -27.34 -45.28 -47.18
CA THR A 7 -26.81 -44.05 -46.59
C THR A 7 -25.30 -44.21 -46.51
N ALA A 8 -24.57 -43.69 -47.50
CA ALA A 8 -23.13 -43.52 -47.39
C ALA A 8 -22.88 -42.57 -46.21
N TYR A 9 -22.19 -43.04 -45.17
CA TYR A 9 -21.72 -42.16 -44.10
C TYR A 9 -20.70 -41.20 -44.74
N LEU A 10 -21.08 -39.93 -44.87
CA LEU A 10 -20.19 -38.89 -45.38
C LEU A 10 -19.00 -38.77 -44.43
N VAL A 11 -17.80 -38.97 -44.96
CA VAL A 11 -16.56 -38.79 -44.21
C VAL A 11 -16.39 -37.29 -43.98
N GLN A 12 -16.32 -36.87 -42.73
CA GLN A 12 -16.06 -35.47 -42.38
C GLN A 12 -14.56 -35.18 -42.32
N GLU A 13 -14.20 -33.90 -42.31
CA GLU A 13 -12.83 -33.43 -42.10
C GLU A 13 -12.22 -34.03 -40.82
N GLY A 14 -10.94 -34.44 -40.88
CA GLY A 14 -10.25 -35.16 -39.82
C GLY A 14 -9.39 -36.31 -40.32
N GLY A 15 -9.07 -37.26 -39.45
CA GLY A 15 -8.16 -38.39 -39.71
C GLY A 15 -8.83 -39.62 -40.31
N PHE A 16 -9.92 -39.49 -41.07
CA PHE A 16 -10.69 -40.63 -41.59
C PHE A 16 -10.91 -40.54 -43.11
N TYR A 17 -11.03 -41.69 -43.77
CA TYR A 17 -11.42 -41.84 -45.18
C TYR A 17 -12.26 -43.11 -45.38
N GLN A 18 -12.98 -43.20 -46.50
CA GLN A 18 -13.76 -44.39 -46.86
C GLN A 18 -13.66 -44.72 -48.35
N ASP A 19 -13.01 -45.83 -48.67
CA ASP A 19 -12.82 -46.35 -50.03
C ASP A 19 -13.78 -47.49 -50.39
N GLN A 20 -14.61 -47.96 -49.43
CA GLN A 20 -15.54 -49.07 -49.62
C GLN A 20 -16.99 -48.68 -49.34
N ILE A 21 -17.89 -49.00 -50.27
CA ILE A 21 -19.32 -48.70 -50.19
C ILE A 21 -19.98 -49.61 -49.14
N GLY A 22 -20.88 -49.06 -48.33
CA GLY A 22 -21.70 -49.82 -47.38
C GLY A 22 -21.06 -50.13 -46.03
N MET A 23 -19.83 -49.64 -45.77
CA MET A 23 -19.15 -49.83 -44.49
C MET A 23 -19.65 -48.85 -43.42
N LYS A 24 -19.92 -49.37 -42.21
CA LYS A 24 -20.38 -48.58 -41.04
C LYS A 24 -19.25 -47.86 -40.28
N LYS A 25 -17.99 -48.23 -40.53
CA LYS A 25 -16.81 -47.67 -39.85
C LYS A 25 -15.83 -47.13 -40.89
N CYS A 26 -15.43 -45.86 -40.73
CA CYS A 26 -14.42 -45.24 -41.60
C CYS A 26 -13.02 -45.78 -41.28
N LYS A 27 -12.16 -45.86 -42.30
CA LYS A 27 -10.73 -46.18 -42.15
C LYS A 27 -9.99 -44.94 -41.65
N THR A 28 -8.90 -45.13 -40.91
CA THR A 28 -8.07 -44.04 -40.39
C THR A 28 -6.91 -43.74 -41.33
N CYS A 29 -6.59 -42.46 -41.50
CA CYS A 29 -5.32 -42.04 -42.10
C CYS A 29 -4.12 -42.52 -41.25
N VAL A 30 -2.92 -42.52 -41.83
CA VAL A 30 -1.69 -42.87 -41.11
C VAL A 30 -1.26 -41.74 -40.17
N ASP A 31 -0.41 -42.05 -39.19
CA ASP A 31 0.15 -41.05 -38.29
C ASP A 31 0.78 -39.89 -39.07
N GLY A 32 0.51 -38.67 -38.62
CA GLY A 32 1.02 -37.48 -39.30
C GLY A 32 0.27 -37.07 -40.57
N THR A 33 -0.90 -37.67 -40.83
CA THR A 33 -1.77 -37.28 -41.94
C THR A 33 -3.23 -37.08 -41.52
N PHE A 34 -3.93 -36.20 -42.24
CA PHE A 34 -5.36 -35.90 -42.06
C PHE A 34 -5.99 -35.47 -43.39
N VAL A 35 -7.32 -35.48 -43.42
CA VAL A 35 -8.17 -35.04 -44.51
C VAL A 35 -8.73 -33.66 -44.17
N ASN A 36 -8.49 -32.68 -45.06
CA ASN A 36 -8.96 -31.30 -44.92
C ASN A 36 -10.31 -31.00 -45.60
N ASN A 37 -10.89 -31.97 -46.31
CA ASN A 37 -12.15 -31.80 -47.02
C ASN A 37 -13.16 -32.89 -46.64
N THR A 38 -14.44 -32.56 -46.66
CA THR A 38 -15.49 -33.58 -46.55
C THR A 38 -15.46 -34.55 -47.75
N ASN A 39 -15.95 -35.78 -47.54
CA ASN A 39 -16.11 -36.86 -48.52
C ASN A 39 -14.80 -37.47 -49.05
N ALA A 40 -13.80 -37.69 -48.19
CA ALA A 40 -12.61 -38.46 -48.59
C ALA A 40 -12.97 -39.91 -48.94
N SER A 41 -12.82 -40.23 -50.22
CA SER A 41 -13.14 -41.52 -50.85
C SER A 41 -11.91 -42.41 -51.09
N SER A 42 -10.70 -41.96 -50.72
CA SER A 42 -9.46 -42.71 -50.93
C SER A 42 -8.36 -42.32 -49.94
N PHE A 43 -7.41 -43.23 -49.72
CA PHE A 43 -6.22 -42.97 -48.90
C PHE A 43 -5.35 -41.81 -49.44
N ALA A 44 -5.34 -41.59 -50.75
CA ALA A 44 -4.56 -40.52 -51.39
C ALA A 44 -4.99 -39.10 -50.96
N GLN A 45 -6.17 -38.97 -50.34
CA GLN A 45 -6.68 -37.70 -49.81
C GLN A 45 -6.23 -37.43 -48.36
N CYS A 46 -5.52 -38.36 -47.72
CA CYS A 46 -4.82 -38.11 -46.46
C CYS A 46 -3.58 -37.25 -46.74
N THR A 47 -3.68 -35.96 -46.44
CA THR A 47 -2.60 -34.97 -46.57
C THR A 47 -1.77 -34.85 -45.30
N LEU A 48 -0.55 -34.31 -45.41
CA LEU A 48 0.32 -34.08 -44.25
C LEU A 48 -0.34 -33.11 -43.25
N CYS A 49 -0.12 -33.35 -41.95
CA CYS A 49 -0.63 -32.45 -40.92
C CYS A 49 -0.09 -31.02 -41.11
N PRO A 50 -0.89 -29.98 -40.77
CA PRO A 50 -0.48 -28.59 -40.90
C PRO A 50 0.72 -28.22 -40.01
N GLU A 51 1.34 -27.07 -40.27
CA GLU A 51 2.47 -26.59 -39.46
C GLU A 51 2.11 -26.43 -37.96
N GLY A 52 3.10 -26.57 -37.10
CA GLY A 52 2.92 -26.51 -35.64
C GLY A 52 2.24 -27.73 -35.00
N THR A 53 1.84 -28.74 -35.78
CA THR A 53 1.20 -29.97 -35.29
C THR A 53 2.19 -31.13 -35.10
N ASN A 54 1.80 -32.10 -34.28
CA ASN A 54 2.56 -33.31 -33.98
C ASN A 54 2.27 -34.40 -35.02
N GLN A 55 3.28 -34.73 -35.82
CA GLN A 55 3.19 -35.68 -36.93
C GLN A 55 3.34 -37.15 -36.50
N THR A 56 3.46 -37.45 -35.19
CA THR A 56 3.59 -38.82 -34.68
C THR A 56 2.28 -39.42 -34.16
N ARG A 57 1.16 -38.72 -34.34
CA ARG A 57 -0.15 -39.11 -33.81
C ARG A 57 -1.22 -39.07 -34.90
N LEU A 58 -2.24 -39.92 -34.73
CA LEU A 58 -3.50 -39.87 -35.48
C LEU A 58 -4.28 -38.59 -35.17
N ALA A 59 -4.90 -37.98 -36.19
CA ALA A 59 -5.64 -36.72 -36.08
C ALA A 59 -7.03 -36.85 -35.42
N GLY A 60 -7.74 -37.97 -35.64
CA GLY A 60 -9.09 -38.18 -35.08
C GLY A 60 -10.15 -37.32 -35.77
N TYR A 61 -11.11 -36.74 -35.03
CA TYR A 61 -12.21 -35.92 -35.62
C TYR A 61 -11.85 -34.43 -35.78
N ARG A 62 -10.57 -34.11 -35.88
CA ARG A 62 -10.00 -32.76 -35.99
C ARG A 62 -8.65 -32.83 -36.71
N ALA A 63 -8.01 -31.70 -37.00
CA ALA A 63 -6.63 -31.73 -37.47
C ALA A 63 -5.67 -32.24 -36.38
N CYS A 64 -4.48 -32.68 -36.79
CA CYS A 64 -3.49 -33.30 -35.90
C CYS A 64 -3.20 -32.46 -34.65
N PHE A 65 -2.93 -33.12 -33.52
CA PHE A 65 -2.67 -32.47 -32.22
C PHE A 65 -1.52 -31.45 -32.31
N CYS A 66 -1.55 -30.38 -31.54
CA CYS A 66 -0.47 -29.39 -31.57
C CYS A 66 0.82 -29.98 -30.97
N LYS A 67 1.97 -29.42 -31.36
CA LYS A 67 3.25 -29.67 -30.66
C LYS A 67 3.18 -29.07 -29.24
N ALA A 68 4.11 -29.48 -28.37
CA ALA A 68 4.24 -28.87 -27.05
C ALA A 68 4.50 -27.35 -27.19
N ASN A 69 3.80 -26.54 -26.39
CA ASN A 69 3.82 -25.07 -26.44
C ASN A 69 3.26 -24.44 -27.73
N TYR A 70 2.35 -25.14 -28.43
CA TYR A 70 1.60 -24.61 -29.56
C TYR A 70 0.10 -24.62 -29.27
N SER A 71 -0.65 -23.70 -29.87
CA SER A 71 -2.10 -23.62 -29.77
C SER A 71 -2.73 -23.29 -31.12
N ARG A 72 -4.02 -23.55 -31.28
CA ARG A 72 -4.80 -23.20 -32.46
C ARG A 72 -6.06 -22.45 -32.08
N THR A 73 -6.56 -21.64 -33.01
CA THR A 73 -7.86 -20.96 -32.93
C THR A 73 -8.87 -21.48 -33.94
N ASN A 74 -8.49 -22.48 -34.74
CA ASN A 74 -9.37 -23.15 -35.69
C ASN A 74 -9.15 -24.67 -35.60
N ARG A 75 -10.24 -25.44 -35.63
CA ARG A 75 -10.24 -26.90 -35.42
C ARG A 75 -9.40 -27.67 -36.43
N PHE A 76 -9.36 -27.23 -37.68
CA PHE A 76 -8.76 -27.96 -38.80
C PHE A 76 -7.46 -27.31 -39.34
N MET A 77 -7.14 -26.09 -38.90
CA MET A 77 -5.92 -25.38 -39.27
C MET A 77 -4.70 -25.79 -38.43
N GLY A 78 -3.54 -25.25 -38.78
CA GLY A 78 -2.29 -25.43 -38.03
C GLY A 78 -2.24 -24.72 -36.68
N CYS A 79 -1.16 -24.96 -35.95
CA CYS A 79 -0.96 -24.38 -34.63
C CYS A 79 0.13 -23.30 -34.66
N SER A 80 -0.05 -22.24 -33.89
CA SER A 80 0.92 -21.17 -33.67
C SER A 80 1.62 -21.32 -32.32
N ILE A 81 2.76 -20.65 -32.15
CA ILE A 81 3.51 -20.65 -30.89
C ILE A 81 2.67 -20.01 -29.78
N CYS A 82 2.72 -20.61 -28.59
CA CYS A 82 2.15 -20.09 -27.36
C CYS A 82 3.13 -19.07 -26.75
N GLU A 83 3.07 -17.82 -27.20
CA GLU A 83 4.06 -16.77 -26.88
C GLU A 83 3.87 -16.08 -25.52
N ASP A 84 2.85 -16.43 -24.71
CA ASP A 84 2.62 -15.75 -23.42
C ASP A 84 3.06 -16.58 -22.20
N ASN A 85 3.87 -15.95 -21.36
CA ASN A 85 4.33 -16.52 -20.09
C ASN A 85 3.17 -16.88 -19.14
N GLY A 86 2.03 -16.20 -19.26
CA GLY A 86 0.85 -16.37 -18.41
C GLY A 86 -0.15 -17.43 -18.83
N VAL A 87 0.01 -18.04 -20.01
CA VAL A 87 -0.93 -19.02 -20.54
C VAL A 87 -0.27 -20.37 -20.79
N ASN A 88 -1.07 -21.43 -20.71
CA ASN A 88 -0.67 -22.79 -20.97
C ASN A 88 -1.48 -23.32 -22.16
N CYS A 89 -0.79 -24.01 -23.06
CA CYS A 89 -1.33 -24.48 -24.32
C CYS A 89 -1.30 -26.01 -24.47
N SER A 90 -1.14 -26.77 -23.38
CA SER A 90 -1.00 -28.23 -23.41
C SER A 90 -2.19 -29.00 -23.99
N PHE A 91 -3.35 -28.35 -24.20
CA PHE A 91 -4.57 -28.98 -24.74
C PHE A 91 -4.95 -28.48 -26.14
N ASP A 92 -4.00 -27.93 -26.91
CA ASP A 92 -4.16 -27.30 -28.23
C ASP A 92 -4.87 -25.93 -28.24
N TYR A 93 -5.30 -25.42 -27.08
CA TYR A 93 -5.89 -24.09 -26.92
C TYR A 93 -5.29 -23.40 -25.68
N LYS A 94 -5.41 -22.07 -25.62
CA LYS A 94 -4.87 -21.24 -24.54
C LYS A 94 -5.77 -21.29 -23.30
N PHE A 95 -5.18 -21.52 -22.14
CA PHE A 95 -5.84 -21.35 -20.85
C PHE A 95 -4.88 -20.75 -19.81
N LEU A 96 -5.42 -20.08 -18.81
CA LEU A 96 -4.64 -19.27 -17.87
C LEU A 96 -3.82 -20.15 -16.90
N ARG A 97 -2.55 -19.79 -16.64
CA ARG A 97 -1.73 -20.43 -15.61
C ARG A 97 -2.12 -19.93 -14.20
N PRO A 98 -1.87 -20.71 -13.13
CA PRO A 98 -1.93 -20.18 -11.77
C PRO A 98 -1.03 -18.95 -11.62
N GLY A 99 -1.50 -17.95 -10.87
CA GLY A 99 -0.80 -16.68 -10.67
C GLY A 99 -1.09 -15.61 -11.72
N PHE A 100 -1.86 -15.90 -12.77
CA PHE A 100 -2.18 -14.94 -13.83
C PHE A 100 -3.65 -14.53 -13.86
N TYR A 101 -3.94 -13.38 -14.45
CA TYR A 101 -5.27 -12.83 -14.67
C TYR A 101 -5.39 -12.27 -16.08
N TRP A 102 -6.54 -12.48 -16.71
CA TRP A 102 -6.91 -11.82 -17.97
C TRP A 102 -8.35 -11.32 -17.89
N ASN A 103 -8.66 -10.27 -18.65
CA ASN A 103 -9.98 -9.68 -18.63
C ASN A 103 -10.70 -9.89 -19.96
N TRP A 104 -11.85 -10.55 -19.91
CA TRP A 104 -12.70 -10.82 -21.06
C TRP A 104 -13.78 -9.74 -21.29
N SER A 105 -13.74 -8.65 -20.53
CA SER A 105 -14.73 -7.56 -20.63
C SER A 105 -14.39 -6.55 -21.73
N PHE A 106 -13.29 -6.74 -22.46
CA PHE A 106 -12.85 -5.84 -23.53
C PHE A 106 -13.73 -6.01 -24.78
N PRO A 107 -13.97 -4.94 -25.56
CA PRO A 107 -14.93 -4.97 -26.66
C PRO A 107 -14.56 -5.93 -27.81
N SER A 108 -13.27 -6.23 -27.99
CA SER A 108 -12.78 -7.13 -29.05
C SER A 108 -12.47 -8.55 -28.56
N THR A 109 -12.93 -8.93 -27.37
CA THR A 109 -12.79 -10.29 -26.82
C THR A 109 -14.16 -10.90 -26.56
N ASN A 110 -14.31 -12.20 -26.84
CA ASN A 110 -15.59 -12.89 -26.65
C ASN A 110 -15.38 -14.24 -25.96
N LEU A 111 -15.57 -14.25 -24.64
CA LEU A 111 -15.42 -15.48 -23.84
C LEU A 111 -16.41 -16.56 -24.25
N THR A 112 -17.64 -16.21 -24.60
CA THR A 112 -18.68 -17.19 -24.97
C THR A 112 -18.33 -17.88 -26.27
N ALA A 113 -17.90 -17.13 -27.29
CA ALA A 113 -17.44 -17.70 -28.56
C ALA A 113 -16.19 -18.56 -28.36
N TYR A 114 -15.23 -18.11 -27.54
CA TYR A 114 -14.03 -18.89 -27.23
C TYR A 114 -14.37 -20.19 -26.49
N ALA A 115 -15.28 -20.13 -25.51
CA ALA A 115 -15.73 -21.31 -24.77
C ALA A 115 -16.45 -22.32 -25.66
N GLN A 116 -17.27 -21.84 -26.61
CA GLN A 116 -17.92 -22.67 -27.62
C GLN A 116 -16.89 -23.34 -28.54
N PHE A 117 -15.90 -22.59 -29.03
CA PHE A 117 -14.79 -23.13 -29.81
C PHE A 117 -14.02 -24.21 -29.04
N VAL A 118 -13.67 -23.97 -27.78
CA VAL A 118 -12.94 -24.94 -26.94
C VAL A 118 -13.79 -26.20 -26.70
N ALA A 119 -15.09 -26.05 -26.43
CA ALA A 119 -16.01 -27.18 -26.27
C ALA A 119 -16.13 -27.98 -27.56
N ASN A 120 -16.22 -27.28 -28.70
CA ASN A 120 -16.20 -27.88 -30.02
C ASN A 120 -14.92 -28.69 -30.20
N LEU A 121 -13.74 -28.07 -30.04
CA LEU A 121 -12.42 -28.67 -30.21
C LEU A 121 -12.19 -29.94 -29.36
N GLN A 122 -12.88 -30.06 -28.23
CA GLN A 122 -12.86 -31.25 -27.33
C GLN A 122 -13.82 -32.37 -27.76
N THR A 123 -14.70 -32.12 -28.73
CA THR A 123 -15.64 -33.10 -29.28
C THR A 123 -14.89 -34.15 -30.10
N ASN A 124 -14.97 -35.40 -29.66
CA ASN A 124 -14.30 -36.56 -30.28
C ASN A 124 -15.25 -37.39 -31.17
N SER A 125 -16.18 -36.73 -31.84
CA SER A 125 -17.16 -37.38 -32.73
C SER A 125 -17.40 -36.53 -33.97
N SER A 126 -18.10 -37.11 -34.95
CA SER A 126 -18.58 -36.42 -36.14
C SER A 126 -19.76 -35.47 -35.88
N LEU A 127 -20.16 -35.30 -34.62
CA LEU A 127 -21.27 -34.43 -34.19
C LEU A 127 -20.73 -33.11 -33.60
N TYR A 128 -19.64 -32.60 -34.16
CA TYR A 128 -19.15 -31.27 -33.81
C TYR A 128 -20.00 -30.20 -34.50
N ASP A 129 -20.00 -29.01 -33.92
CA ASP A 129 -20.80 -27.88 -34.40
C ASP A 129 -20.04 -27.15 -35.53
N MET A 130 -20.73 -26.84 -36.62
CA MET A 130 -20.11 -26.18 -37.78
C MET A 130 -19.96 -24.67 -37.57
N ASP A 131 -20.76 -24.07 -36.68
CA ASP A 131 -20.77 -22.62 -36.46
C ASP A 131 -19.63 -22.16 -35.54
N THR A 132 -18.99 -23.09 -34.83
CA THR A 132 -17.99 -22.83 -33.79
C THR A 132 -16.63 -23.49 -34.08
N ILE A 133 -16.33 -23.69 -35.37
CA ILE A 133 -15.07 -24.29 -35.86
C ILE A 133 -13.86 -23.40 -35.57
N GLU A 134 -14.05 -22.09 -35.58
CA GLU A 134 -12.99 -21.11 -35.40
C GLU A 134 -13.34 -19.99 -34.43
N TYR A 135 -12.31 -19.40 -33.85
CA TYR A 135 -12.35 -18.22 -33.02
C TYR A 135 -11.55 -17.10 -33.69
N ASN A 136 -12.25 -16.04 -34.10
CA ASN A 136 -11.68 -14.94 -34.90
C ASN A 136 -11.43 -13.65 -34.10
N ASP A 137 -11.92 -13.57 -32.87
CA ASP A 137 -11.75 -12.40 -32.00
C ASP A 137 -10.34 -12.36 -31.39
N LEU A 138 -9.99 -11.23 -30.78
CA LEU A 138 -8.70 -11.07 -30.11
C LEU A 138 -8.67 -11.84 -28.79
N MET A 139 -7.47 -12.20 -28.34
CA MET A 139 -7.24 -12.82 -27.03
C MET A 139 -6.81 -11.74 -26.02
N PRO A 140 -7.37 -11.70 -24.81
CA PRO A 140 -6.91 -10.78 -23.79
C PRO A 140 -5.49 -11.14 -23.33
N TYR A 141 -4.71 -10.12 -22.99
CA TYR A 141 -3.36 -10.31 -22.45
C TYR A 141 -3.44 -10.89 -21.02
N ALA A 142 -2.52 -11.80 -20.68
CA ALA A 142 -2.41 -12.40 -19.35
C ALA A 142 -1.40 -11.63 -18.50
N HIS A 143 -1.89 -11.01 -17.42
CA HIS A 143 -1.07 -10.27 -16.45
C HIS A 143 -0.78 -11.11 -15.21
N ASP A 144 0.39 -10.88 -14.60
CA ASP A 144 0.71 -11.43 -13.29
C ASP A 144 -0.22 -10.86 -12.22
N CYS A 145 -0.66 -11.70 -11.31
CA CYS A 145 -1.39 -11.26 -10.13
C CYS A 145 -0.41 -10.84 -9.03
N PRO A 146 -0.76 -9.83 -8.20
CA PRO A 146 0.09 -9.39 -7.09
C PRO A 146 0.44 -10.47 -6.07
N ASN A 147 -0.29 -11.58 -6.07
CA ASN A 147 0.01 -12.75 -5.26
C ASN A 147 -0.47 -13.99 -6.02
N ASP A 148 0.42 -14.97 -6.17
CA ASP A 148 0.14 -16.22 -6.86
C ASP A 148 -1.10 -16.93 -6.30
N TYR A 149 -1.34 -16.78 -4.99
CA TYR A 149 -2.50 -17.35 -4.32
C TYR A 149 -3.83 -16.64 -4.65
N SER A 150 -3.82 -15.36 -5.02
CA SER A 150 -5.02 -14.60 -5.37
C SER A 150 -5.68 -15.14 -6.65
N CYS A 151 -4.87 -15.68 -7.56
CA CYS A 151 -5.28 -16.21 -8.86
C CYS A 151 -4.98 -17.70 -8.99
N PRO A 152 -5.70 -18.58 -8.26
CA PRO A 152 -5.41 -20.00 -8.23
C PRO A 152 -5.60 -20.69 -9.58
N ASN A 153 -6.55 -20.22 -10.41
CA ASN A 153 -6.89 -20.76 -11.72
C ASN A 153 -6.97 -22.29 -11.80
N ASN A 154 -7.53 -22.90 -10.74
CA ASN A 154 -7.66 -24.35 -10.64
C ASN A 154 -8.59 -24.88 -11.72
N LYS A 155 -8.04 -25.72 -12.61
CA LYS A 155 -8.74 -26.32 -13.76
C LYS A 155 -9.21 -25.29 -14.80
N SER A 156 -8.44 -24.22 -15.03
CA SER A 156 -8.69 -23.22 -16.08
C SER A 156 -8.76 -23.81 -17.51
N HIS A 157 -8.24 -25.02 -17.74
CA HIS A 157 -8.42 -25.78 -19.00
C HIS A 157 -9.87 -26.23 -19.25
N THR A 158 -10.76 -26.17 -18.26
CA THR A 158 -12.17 -26.56 -18.45
C THR A 158 -12.99 -25.42 -19.03
N VAL A 159 -13.93 -25.73 -19.94
CA VAL A 159 -14.76 -24.74 -20.66
C VAL A 159 -15.42 -23.72 -19.73
N GLY A 160 -15.97 -24.17 -18.59
CA GLY A 160 -16.63 -23.29 -17.62
C GLY A 160 -15.69 -22.43 -16.77
N ARG A 161 -14.36 -22.55 -16.91
CA ARG A 161 -13.34 -21.84 -16.12
C ARG A 161 -12.29 -21.13 -16.97
N LEU A 162 -12.53 -20.96 -18.26
CA LEU A 162 -11.61 -20.28 -19.18
C LEU A 162 -11.41 -18.80 -18.80
N SER A 163 -12.39 -18.14 -18.17
CA SER A 163 -12.25 -16.75 -17.72
C SER A 163 -11.17 -16.53 -16.65
N GLY A 164 -10.68 -17.59 -16.02
CA GLY A 164 -9.91 -17.50 -14.77
C GLY A 164 -10.81 -17.40 -13.55
N THR A 165 -10.23 -17.71 -12.38
CA THR A 165 -10.96 -17.72 -11.10
C THR A 165 -10.13 -17.08 -10.00
N CYS A 166 -10.71 -16.11 -9.29
CA CYS A 166 -10.12 -15.56 -8.08
C CYS A 166 -10.27 -16.51 -6.88
N ALA A 167 -9.32 -16.46 -5.96
CA ALA A 167 -9.43 -17.12 -4.66
C ALA A 167 -10.57 -16.53 -3.82
N LYS A 168 -11.06 -17.30 -2.86
CA LYS A 168 -12.15 -16.88 -1.96
C LYS A 168 -11.77 -15.61 -1.19
N GLY A 169 -12.64 -14.59 -1.21
CA GLY A 169 -12.41 -13.31 -0.55
C GLY A 169 -11.69 -12.27 -1.42
N TYR A 170 -11.31 -12.62 -2.66
CA TYR A 170 -10.69 -11.73 -3.64
C TYR A 170 -11.63 -11.49 -4.83
N ARG A 171 -11.58 -10.29 -5.41
CA ARG A 171 -12.38 -9.86 -6.57
C ARG A 171 -11.69 -8.71 -7.32
N GLY A 172 -12.30 -8.25 -8.40
CA GLY A 172 -11.82 -7.11 -9.19
C GLY A 172 -10.67 -7.48 -10.13
N TRP A 173 -10.05 -6.47 -10.72
CA TRP A 173 -8.89 -6.66 -11.61
C TRP A 173 -7.73 -7.35 -10.89
N MET A 174 -7.13 -8.36 -11.55
CA MET A 174 -6.02 -9.17 -10.99
C MET A 174 -6.31 -9.80 -9.63
N CYS A 175 -7.60 -9.95 -9.29
CA CYS A 175 -8.07 -10.38 -7.98
C CYS A 175 -7.47 -9.54 -6.83
N TYR A 176 -7.28 -8.24 -7.06
CA TYR A 176 -6.61 -7.33 -6.12
C TYR A 176 -7.51 -6.88 -4.96
N GLN A 177 -8.79 -6.66 -5.23
CA GLN A 177 -9.72 -6.14 -4.24
C GLN A 177 -10.28 -7.24 -3.34
N CYS A 178 -10.59 -6.88 -2.09
CA CYS A 178 -11.29 -7.81 -1.20
C CYS A 178 -12.81 -7.81 -1.41
N GLU A 179 -13.39 -8.99 -1.32
CA GLU A 179 -14.83 -9.24 -1.32
C GLU A 179 -15.52 -8.70 -0.04
N ASN A 180 -16.85 -8.68 -0.03
CA ASN A 180 -17.63 -8.33 1.16
C ASN A 180 -17.32 -9.29 2.32
N ASN A 181 -17.28 -8.75 3.55
CA ASN A 181 -16.83 -9.46 4.76
C ASN A 181 -15.35 -9.87 4.75
N TYR A 182 -14.55 -9.34 3.82
CA TYR A 182 -13.09 -9.42 3.85
C TYR A 182 -12.51 -8.01 3.93
N TYR A 183 -11.36 -7.91 4.58
CA TYR A 183 -10.57 -6.69 4.65
C TYR A 183 -9.12 -7.00 4.28
N ARG A 184 -8.44 -5.98 3.80
CA ARG A 184 -7.07 -6.10 3.33
C ARG A 184 -6.08 -5.95 4.48
N VAL A 185 -5.09 -6.83 4.50
CA VAL A 185 -3.93 -6.76 5.39
C VAL A 185 -2.70 -7.03 4.54
N LEU A 186 -1.84 -6.02 4.35
CA LEU A 186 -0.70 -6.12 3.42
C LEU A 186 -1.23 -6.54 2.02
N ASN A 187 -0.74 -7.66 1.47
CA ASN A 187 -1.15 -8.21 0.16
C ASN A 187 -2.13 -9.39 0.27
N SER A 188 -2.95 -9.45 1.32
CA SER A 188 -3.91 -10.54 1.46
C SER A 188 -5.26 -10.09 2.02
N CYS A 189 -6.32 -10.69 1.48
CA CYS A 189 -7.68 -10.53 1.96
C CYS A 189 -7.96 -11.52 3.10
N ARG A 190 -8.41 -11.00 4.24
CA ARG A 190 -8.75 -11.77 5.44
C ARG A 190 -10.20 -11.55 5.82
N GLN A 191 -10.83 -12.59 6.34
CA GLN A 191 -12.22 -12.53 6.76
C GLN A 191 -12.37 -11.59 7.97
N CYS A 192 -13.42 -10.76 7.94
CA CYS A 192 -13.74 -9.84 9.02
C CYS A 192 -14.02 -10.60 10.32
N PRO A 193 -13.46 -10.16 11.46
CA PRO A 193 -13.83 -10.69 12.77
C PRO A 193 -15.26 -10.26 13.14
N GLY A 194 -15.87 -10.95 14.11
CA GLY A 194 -17.22 -10.60 14.56
C GLY A 194 -17.31 -9.17 15.10
N HIS A 195 -18.43 -8.48 14.83
CA HIS A 195 -18.61 -7.06 15.16
C HIS A 195 -18.29 -6.69 16.62
N TRP A 196 -18.61 -7.57 17.58
CA TRP A 196 -18.31 -7.35 19.01
C TRP A 196 -16.81 -7.27 19.31
N TRP A 197 -15.98 -8.02 18.60
CA TRP A 197 -14.52 -7.93 18.71
C TRP A 197 -13.99 -6.62 18.16
N ILE A 198 -14.56 -6.13 17.06
CA ILE A 198 -14.18 -4.84 16.48
C ILE A 198 -14.56 -3.71 17.44
N ILE A 199 -15.77 -3.72 17.99
CA ILE A 199 -16.25 -2.71 18.94
C ILE A 199 -15.40 -2.72 20.22
N SER A 200 -15.08 -3.89 20.77
CA SER A 200 -14.26 -3.99 21.99
C SER A 200 -12.83 -3.49 21.77
N GLU A 201 -12.21 -3.83 20.63
CA GLU A 201 -10.90 -3.30 20.25
C GLU A 201 -10.95 -1.78 20.05
N THR A 202 -12.03 -1.27 19.43
CA THR A 202 -12.26 0.17 19.24
C THR A 202 -12.33 0.90 20.57
N ILE A 203 -13.14 0.40 21.50
CA ILE A 203 -13.29 0.98 22.83
C ILE A 203 -11.95 0.93 23.57
N LEU A 204 -11.23 -0.18 23.52
CA LEU A 204 -9.93 -0.33 24.17
C LEU A 204 -8.92 0.71 23.66
N VAL A 205 -8.82 0.89 22.34
CA VAL A 205 -7.93 1.90 21.73
C VAL A 205 -8.35 3.31 22.15
N VAL A 206 -9.64 3.63 22.09
CA VAL A 206 -10.15 4.94 22.52
C VAL A 206 -9.85 5.18 24.01
N VAL A 207 -10.04 4.18 24.88
CA VAL A 207 -9.72 4.27 26.31
C VAL A 207 -8.22 4.47 26.53
N ILE A 208 -7.35 3.76 25.80
CA ILE A 208 -5.89 3.94 25.87
C ILE A 208 -5.51 5.35 25.43
N VAL A 209 -6.08 5.85 24.33
CA VAL A 209 -5.81 7.20 23.81
C VAL A 209 -6.31 8.26 24.79
N LEU A 210 -7.54 8.14 25.28
CA LEU A 210 -8.09 9.06 26.28
C LEU A 210 -7.32 9.00 27.59
N GLY A 211 -6.88 7.82 28.02
CA GLY A 211 -6.02 7.60 29.19
C GLY A 211 -4.65 8.24 29.02
N ALA A 212 -4.03 8.10 27.85
CA ALA A 212 -2.78 8.76 27.51
C ALA A 212 -2.94 10.28 27.46
N LEU A 213 -4.00 10.80 26.83
CA LEU A 213 -4.32 12.23 26.81
C LEU A 213 -4.58 12.76 28.22
N TYR A 214 -5.35 12.03 29.04
CA TYR A 214 -5.62 12.38 30.43
C TYR A 214 -4.32 12.38 31.25
N PHE A 215 -3.46 11.38 31.07
CA PHE A 215 -2.14 11.31 31.70
C PHE A 215 -1.26 12.50 31.31
N LEU A 216 -1.21 12.86 30.02
CA LEU A 216 -0.51 14.04 29.52
C LEU A 216 -1.07 15.34 30.12
N ILE A 217 -2.39 15.46 30.27
CA ILE A 217 -3.05 16.59 30.90
C ILE A 217 -2.75 16.64 32.41
N CYS A 218 -2.76 15.52 33.11
CA CYS A 218 -2.44 15.43 34.54
C CYS A 218 -0.97 15.78 34.82
N GLN A 219 -0.05 15.26 34.00
CA GLN A 219 1.39 15.57 34.09
C GLN A 219 1.69 17.04 33.75
N SER A 220 0.83 17.73 32.99
CA SER A 220 0.97 19.17 32.75
C SER A 220 0.85 20.01 34.04
N LYS A 221 0.31 19.44 35.12
CA LYS A 221 0.29 20.08 36.46
C LYS A 221 1.63 19.93 37.18
N ASP A 222 2.29 18.78 37.06
CA ASP A 222 3.62 18.51 37.65
C ASP A 222 4.78 19.19 36.88
N LYS A 223 4.56 19.61 35.61
CA LYS A 223 5.51 20.45 34.84
C LYS A 223 5.90 21.76 35.55
N ARG A 224 5.07 22.28 36.48
CA ARG A 224 5.42 23.47 37.29
C ARG A 224 6.60 23.21 38.24
N LYS A 225 6.80 21.97 38.69
CA LYS A 225 7.90 21.58 39.59
C LYS A 225 9.20 21.33 38.82
N ALA A 226 9.14 20.69 37.65
CA ALA A 226 10.31 20.46 36.80
C ALA A 226 10.89 21.75 36.18
N LEU A 227 10.06 22.79 35.99
CA LEU A 227 10.50 24.10 35.51
C LEU A 227 11.48 24.79 36.49
N GLN A 228 11.47 24.41 37.78
CA GLN A 228 12.41 24.93 38.78
C GLN A 228 13.76 24.21 38.81
N SER A 229 13.88 22.99 38.24
CA SER A 229 15.12 22.19 38.27
C SER A 229 15.90 22.17 36.96
N GLY A 230 15.37 22.75 35.87
CA GLY A 230 16.03 22.74 34.56
C GLY A 230 16.07 21.37 33.85
N GLU A 231 15.52 20.31 34.47
CA GLU A 231 15.45 18.98 33.88
C GLU A 231 14.24 18.82 32.92
N ARG A 232 14.44 18.08 31.83
CA ARG A 232 13.35 17.70 30.90
C ARG A 232 12.27 16.92 31.65
N SER A 233 11.01 17.34 31.52
CA SER A 233 9.88 16.62 32.08
C SER A 233 9.71 15.25 31.41
N LEU A 234 9.14 14.28 32.13
CA LEU A 234 8.85 12.94 31.58
C LEU A 234 7.98 13.01 30.33
N VAL A 235 7.06 13.98 30.26
CA VAL A 235 6.21 14.19 29.08
C VAL A 235 7.04 14.54 27.84
N ASP A 236 8.09 15.35 28.00
CA ASP A 236 8.93 15.75 26.88
C ASP A 236 9.80 14.57 26.41
N LYS A 237 10.30 13.74 27.35
CA LYS A 237 11.02 12.46 27.04
C LYS A 237 10.11 11.42 26.38
N VAL A 238 8.83 11.36 26.76
CA VAL A 238 7.84 10.44 26.19
C VAL A 238 7.47 10.90 24.77
N SER A 239 7.21 12.20 24.61
CA SER A 239 6.83 12.79 23.33
C SER A 239 7.95 12.67 22.29
N SER A 240 9.22 12.83 22.69
CA SER A 240 10.37 12.67 21.79
C SER A 240 10.47 11.25 21.25
N ARG A 241 10.39 10.26 22.15
CA ARG A 241 10.47 8.83 21.81
C ARG A 241 9.30 8.39 20.92
N LEU A 242 8.09 8.87 21.19
CA LEU A 242 6.91 8.54 20.38
C LEU A 242 7.02 9.08 18.94
N LYS A 243 7.64 10.25 18.73
CA LYS A 243 7.88 10.79 17.39
C LYS A 243 8.81 9.91 16.55
N ILE A 244 9.83 9.34 17.18
CA ILE A 244 10.77 8.40 16.53
C ILE A 244 10.00 7.14 16.11
N ILE A 245 9.21 6.55 17.01
CA ILE A 245 8.34 5.39 16.69
C ILE A 245 7.43 5.70 15.53
N LEU A 246 6.70 6.82 15.63
CA LEU A 246 5.74 7.23 14.62
C LEU A 246 6.43 7.47 13.27
N GLY A 247 7.62 8.07 13.27
CA GLY A 247 8.41 8.25 12.05
C GLY A 247 8.91 6.96 11.43
N PHE A 248 9.30 5.98 12.25
CA PHE A 248 9.71 4.65 11.79
C PHE A 248 8.54 3.92 11.11
N TYR A 249 7.41 3.80 11.81
CA TYR A 249 6.24 3.08 11.32
C TYR A 249 5.57 3.72 10.12
N GLN A 250 5.55 5.06 10.05
CA GLN A 250 4.99 5.73 8.89
C GLN A 250 5.75 5.44 7.60
N VAL A 251 7.07 5.22 7.67
CA VAL A 251 7.89 4.92 6.49
C VAL A 251 7.89 3.43 6.19
N VAL A 252 8.07 2.58 7.20
CA VAL A 252 8.09 1.12 7.04
C VAL A 252 6.71 0.56 6.70
N GLY A 253 5.63 1.12 7.26
CA GLY A 253 4.26 0.75 6.92
C GLY A 253 3.94 1.02 5.45
N GLU A 254 4.31 2.20 4.96
CA GLU A 254 4.14 2.56 3.54
C GLU A 254 4.98 1.66 2.62
N LEU A 255 6.23 1.40 3.00
CA LEU A 255 7.11 0.44 2.31
C LEU A 255 6.42 -0.91 2.15
N PHE A 256 5.85 -1.47 3.22
CA PHE A 256 5.20 -2.78 3.15
C PHE A 256 3.87 -2.79 2.37
N GLU A 257 3.08 -1.73 2.44
CA GLU A 257 1.83 -1.63 1.65
C GLU A 257 2.09 -1.45 0.16
N SER A 258 3.16 -0.75 -0.21
CA SER A 258 3.50 -0.49 -1.62
C SER A 258 4.17 -1.67 -2.32
N LEU A 259 4.74 -2.62 -1.56
CA LEU A 259 5.41 -3.82 -2.06
C LEU A 259 4.44 -4.93 -2.43
N HIS A 260 3.65 -4.66 -3.46
CA HIS A 260 2.62 -5.55 -3.99
C HIS A 260 3.20 -6.82 -4.64
N ASP A 261 4.39 -6.73 -5.25
CA ASP A 261 4.94 -7.79 -6.11
C ASP A 261 5.93 -8.73 -5.41
N ILE A 262 6.35 -8.43 -4.18
CA ILE A 262 7.17 -9.35 -3.41
C ILE A 262 6.25 -10.35 -2.72
N ASN A 263 6.18 -11.56 -3.28
CA ASN A 263 5.63 -12.73 -2.62
C ASN A 263 6.37 -12.93 -1.29
N TRP A 264 5.83 -12.36 -0.20
CA TRP A 264 6.36 -12.54 1.16
C TRP A 264 6.15 -13.98 1.63
N VAL A 265 6.97 -14.89 1.13
CA VAL A 265 6.98 -16.29 1.56
C VAL A 265 7.57 -16.37 2.96
N GLY A 266 6.87 -17.05 3.87
CA GLY A 266 7.38 -17.38 5.22
C GLY A 266 6.91 -16.47 6.37
N PRO A 267 7.74 -16.29 7.43
CA PRO A 267 7.43 -15.62 8.69
C PRO A 267 6.82 -14.23 8.62
N LEU A 268 7.02 -13.42 7.57
CA LEU A 268 6.40 -12.09 7.50
C LEU A 268 4.88 -12.18 7.23
N SER A 269 4.44 -13.15 6.42
CA SER A 269 3.02 -13.52 6.34
C SER A 269 2.50 -14.04 7.67
N SER A 270 3.36 -14.70 8.46
CA SER A 270 3.09 -15.18 9.82
C SER A 270 3.12 -14.07 10.86
N VAL A 271 3.81 -12.95 10.63
CA VAL A 271 3.75 -11.74 11.46
C VAL A 271 2.51 -10.93 11.15
N GLY A 272 2.11 -10.81 9.87
CA GLY A 272 0.75 -10.38 9.53
C GLY A 272 -0.30 -11.27 10.21
N ARG A 273 -0.03 -12.58 10.30
CA ARG A 273 -0.87 -13.56 11.03
C ARG A 273 -0.82 -13.37 12.54
N LEU A 274 0.34 -13.17 13.17
CA LEU A 274 0.52 -12.96 14.63
C LEU A 274 -0.01 -11.60 15.09
N LEU A 275 0.19 -10.54 14.30
CA LEU A 275 -0.44 -9.23 14.45
C LEU A 275 -1.97 -9.33 14.28
N SER A 276 -2.46 -10.30 13.51
CA SER A 276 -3.89 -10.62 13.38
C SER A 276 -4.41 -11.63 14.43
N PHE A 277 -3.57 -12.45 15.05
CA PHE A 277 -3.96 -13.53 15.98
C PHE A 277 -3.87 -13.11 17.46
N ARG A 278 -3.10 -12.06 17.77
CA ARG A 278 -3.01 -11.46 19.10
C ARG A 278 -3.41 -9.98 19.03
N ASN A 279 -4.70 -9.76 19.31
CA ASN A 279 -5.49 -8.52 19.39
C ASN A 279 -4.79 -7.27 19.99
N ILE A 280 -3.73 -6.72 19.39
CA ILE A 280 -3.29 -5.35 19.62
C ILE A 280 -2.74 -4.79 18.31
N ASN A 281 -3.61 -4.51 17.35
CA ASN A 281 -3.29 -3.65 16.22
C ASN A 281 -4.13 -2.38 16.36
N ALA A 282 -3.71 -1.48 17.26
CA ALA A 282 -4.37 -0.19 17.46
C ALA A 282 -4.45 0.67 16.18
N PHE A 283 -3.59 0.39 15.19
CA PHE A 283 -3.61 1.02 13.86
C PHE A 283 -4.63 0.39 12.88
N SER A 284 -5.12 -0.82 13.15
CA SER A 284 -6.14 -1.49 12.30
C SER A 284 -7.53 -0.88 12.41
N LEU A 285 -7.75 0.02 13.38
CA LEU A 285 -8.99 0.74 13.55
C LEU A 285 -9.36 1.60 12.33
N PHE A 286 -8.35 2.12 11.62
CA PHE A 286 -8.54 2.92 10.41
C PHE A 286 -8.72 2.05 9.14
N VAL A 287 -8.42 0.74 9.22
CA VAL A 287 -8.37 -0.19 8.08
C VAL A 287 -9.65 -1.05 7.95
N ARG A 288 -10.48 -1.15 9.01
CA ARG A 288 -11.66 -2.03 9.06
C ARG A 288 -13.06 -1.38 8.90
N PRO A 289 -13.28 -0.17 8.34
CA PRO A 289 -14.64 0.37 8.19
C PRO A 289 -15.61 -0.57 7.44
N ARG A 290 -15.11 -1.27 6.41
CA ARG A 290 -15.89 -2.26 5.62
C ARG A 290 -16.46 -3.40 6.48
N CYS A 291 -15.80 -3.75 7.58
CA CYS A 291 -16.25 -4.80 8.49
C CYS A 291 -17.35 -4.33 9.47
N LEU A 292 -17.57 -3.02 9.61
CA LEU A 292 -18.68 -2.48 10.42
C LEU A 292 -19.95 -2.31 9.60
N ASN A 293 -19.80 -1.89 8.34
CA ASN A 293 -20.89 -1.81 7.38
C ASN A 293 -20.32 -2.01 5.97
N SER A 294 -20.99 -2.84 5.18
CA SER A 294 -20.64 -3.06 3.77
C SER A 294 -20.67 -1.79 2.92
N ASN A 295 -21.45 -0.78 3.33
CA ASN A 295 -21.56 0.51 2.63
C ASN A 295 -20.40 1.46 2.93
N PHE A 296 -19.64 1.25 4.00
CA PHE A 296 -18.46 2.05 4.31
C PHE A 296 -17.23 1.50 3.59
N VAL A 297 -17.22 1.73 2.28
CA VAL A 297 -16.13 1.36 1.41
C VAL A 297 -15.04 2.43 1.49
N PHE A 298 -13.93 2.11 2.15
CA PHE A 298 -12.81 3.04 2.35
C PHE A 298 -11.87 3.07 1.14
N ASP A 299 -12.40 3.50 -0.01
CA ASP A 299 -11.68 3.54 -1.28
C ASP A 299 -10.67 4.67 -1.36
N SER A 300 -9.71 4.57 -2.27
CA SER A 300 -8.66 5.58 -2.49
C SER A 300 -9.25 6.99 -2.70
N LYS A 301 -10.41 7.09 -3.38
CA LYS A 301 -11.13 8.38 -3.58
C LYS A 301 -11.62 8.98 -2.27
N LEU A 302 -12.09 8.16 -1.32
CA LEU A 302 -12.54 8.64 -0.01
C LEU A 302 -11.34 9.05 0.85
N GLN A 303 -10.26 8.26 0.83
CA GLN A 303 -9.02 8.59 1.53
C GLN A 303 -8.46 9.96 1.10
N PHE A 304 -8.43 10.21 -0.20
CA PHE A 304 -8.03 11.50 -0.76
C PHE A 304 -8.91 12.66 -0.27
N LYS A 305 -10.24 12.49 -0.27
CA LYS A 305 -11.18 13.51 0.24
C LYS A 305 -10.98 13.78 1.73
N ILE A 306 -10.76 12.74 2.54
CA ILE A 306 -10.46 12.89 3.97
C ILE A 306 -9.14 13.64 4.15
N ALA A 307 -8.10 13.28 3.40
CA ALA A 307 -6.78 13.92 3.48
C ALA A 307 -6.85 15.44 3.22
N LEU A 308 -7.63 15.88 2.22
CA LEU A 308 -7.81 17.30 1.91
C LEU A 308 -8.71 18.04 2.93
N THR A 309 -9.77 17.39 3.42
CA THR A 309 -10.76 18.03 4.30
C THR A 309 -10.34 18.02 5.78
N PHE A 310 -9.52 17.06 6.20
CA PHE A 310 -9.12 16.89 7.59
C PHE A 310 -8.38 18.10 8.18
N PRO A 311 -7.39 18.72 7.52
CA PRO A 311 -6.75 19.93 8.04
C PRO A 311 -7.76 21.06 8.27
N VAL A 312 -8.69 21.27 7.32
CA VAL A 312 -9.76 22.28 7.43
C VAL A 312 -10.65 21.98 8.63
N PHE A 313 -11.05 20.73 8.82
CA PHE A 313 -11.84 20.30 9.97
C PHE A 313 -11.12 20.54 11.30
N VAL A 314 -9.80 20.28 11.39
CA VAL A 314 -8.99 20.57 12.58
C VAL A 314 -8.99 22.07 12.90
N PHE A 315 -8.85 22.94 11.90
CA PHE A 315 -8.91 24.39 12.13
C PHE A 315 -10.31 24.85 12.55
N MET A 316 -11.37 24.37 11.89
CA MET A 316 -12.75 24.77 12.20
C MET A 316 -13.16 24.34 13.61
N THR A 317 -12.85 23.11 14.00
CA THR A 317 -13.11 22.61 15.36
C THR A 317 -12.30 23.39 16.40
N ALA A 318 -11.04 23.72 16.11
CA ALA A 318 -10.22 24.53 17.00
C ALA A 318 -10.76 25.96 17.20
N ILE A 319 -11.26 26.59 16.13
CA ILE A 319 -11.90 27.91 16.19
C ILE A 319 -13.17 27.84 17.04
N LEU A 320 -14.02 26.83 16.83
CA LEU A 320 -15.23 26.64 17.62
C LEU A 320 -14.91 26.45 19.11
N VAL A 321 -13.95 25.59 19.44
CA VAL A 321 -13.48 25.36 20.82
C VAL A 321 -12.90 26.64 21.44
N TYR A 322 -12.18 27.45 20.65
CA TYR A 322 -11.68 28.73 21.11
C TYR A 322 -12.80 29.72 21.43
N ILE A 323 -13.79 29.85 20.53
CA ILE A 323 -14.93 30.78 20.72
C ILE A 323 -15.75 30.35 21.94
N VAL A 324 -16.17 29.09 22.00
CA VAL A 324 -16.97 28.54 23.11
C VAL A 324 -16.19 28.64 24.43
N GLY A 325 -14.92 28.22 24.42
CA GLY A 325 -14.06 28.28 25.61
C GLY A 325 -13.84 29.72 26.07
N LYS A 326 -13.64 30.68 25.15
CA LYS A 326 -13.53 32.10 25.47
C LYS A 326 -14.84 32.65 26.04
N LEU A 327 -15.99 32.32 25.47
CA LEU A 327 -17.30 32.72 26.00
C LEU A 327 -17.54 32.19 27.42
N ILE A 328 -17.23 30.92 27.67
CA ILE A 328 -17.33 30.31 29.01
C ILE A 328 -16.39 31.01 30.00
N LEU A 329 -15.14 31.28 29.61
CA LEU A 329 -14.16 31.96 30.48
C LEU A 329 -14.55 33.42 30.76
N VAL A 330 -15.05 34.15 29.78
CA VAL A 330 -15.54 35.53 29.95
C VAL A 330 -16.74 35.56 30.88
N ARG A 331 -17.70 34.63 30.74
CA ARG A 331 -18.83 34.50 31.67
C ARG A 331 -18.36 34.15 33.08
N LYS A 332 -17.44 33.20 33.22
CA LYS A 332 -16.96 32.71 34.52
C LYS A 332 -16.09 33.72 35.28
N PHE A 333 -15.27 34.48 34.57
CA PHE A 333 -14.31 35.43 35.15
C PHE A 333 -14.64 36.89 34.82
N TYR A 334 -15.92 37.20 34.58
CA TYR A 334 -16.38 38.56 34.20
C TYR A 334 -15.88 39.65 35.16
N LYS A 335 -15.78 39.33 36.46
CA LYS A 335 -15.34 40.26 37.50
C LYS A 335 -13.81 40.34 37.68
N ASN A 336 -13.03 39.35 37.20
CA ASN A 336 -11.58 39.27 37.43
C ASN A 336 -10.77 39.22 36.11
N ARG A 337 -10.32 40.40 35.65
CA ARG A 337 -9.71 40.59 34.32
C ARG A 337 -8.33 39.95 34.16
N SER A 338 -7.51 39.92 35.22
CA SER A 338 -6.17 39.31 35.21
C SER A 338 -6.23 37.79 35.06
N ASP A 339 -7.06 37.13 35.87
CA ASP A 339 -7.31 35.68 35.78
C ASP A 339 -7.91 35.29 34.44
N MET A 340 -8.89 36.06 33.94
CA MET A 340 -9.46 35.84 32.61
C MET A 340 -8.37 35.83 31.52
N THR A 341 -7.49 36.83 31.52
CA THR A 341 -6.43 36.95 30.50
C THR A 341 -5.47 35.77 30.57
N HIS A 342 -5.04 35.38 31.77
CA HIS A 342 -4.17 34.23 31.97
C HIS A 342 -4.80 32.91 31.50
N HIS A 343 -6.08 32.67 31.81
CA HIS A 343 -6.80 31.48 31.36
C HIS A 343 -7.02 31.44 29.83
N VAL A 344 -7.29 32.58 29.19
CA VAL A 344 -7.45 32.68 27.73
C VAL A 344 -6.13 32.41 27.01
N VAL A 345 -5.00 32.94 27.50
CA VAL A 345 -3.66 32.65 26.93
C VAL A 345 -3.34 31.15 27.05
N LYS A 346 -3.67 30.53 28.20
CA LYS A 346 -3.48 29.09 28.41
C LYS A 346 -4.34 28.25 27.47
N LEU A 347 -5.62 28.63 27.27
CA LEU A 347 -6.51 27.97 26.32
C LEU A 347 -5.95 28.05 24.90
N ARG A 348 -5.56 29.25 24.46
CA ARG A 348 -4.95 29.49 23.15
C ARG A 348 -3.72 28.62 22.92
N SER A 349 -2.79 28.57 23.89
CA SER A 349 -1.59 27.74 23.78
C SER A 349 -1.90 26.25 23.70
N LYS A 350 -2.93 25.77 24.40
CA LYS A 350 -3.36 24.35 24.29
C LYS A 350 -3.94 24.05 22.92
N ILE A 351 -4.79 24.93 22.40
CA ILE A 351 -5.38 24.77 21.07
C ILE A 351 -4.30 24.71 19.99
N TYR A 352 -3.31 25.61 20.03
CA TYR A 352 -2.17 25.56 19.09
C TYR A 352 -1.37 24.27 19.19
N PHE A 353 -1.14 23.76 20.40
CA PHE A 353 -0.49 22.47 20.59
C PHE A 353 -1.29 21.32 19.96
N TYR A 354 -2.61 21.27 20.15
CA TYR A 354 -3.45 20.22 19.57
C TYR A 354 -3.51 20.28 18.05
N ILE A 355 -3.67 21.48 17.46
CA ILE A 355 -3.64 21.65 16.00
C ILE A 355 -2.30 21.12 15.46
N LEU A 356 -1.19 21.58 16.04
CA LEU A 356 0.14 21.17 15.62
C LEU A 356 0.34 19.65 15.74
N LEU A 357 -0.09 19.06 16.85
CA LEU A 357 0.03 17.63 17.10
C LEU A 357 -0.77 16.81 16.07
N LEU A 358 -2.03 17.19 15.81
CA LEU A 358 -2.88 16.48 14.86
C LEU A 358 -2.35 16.58 13.43
N LEU A 359 -1.97 17.79 12.98
CA LEU A 359 -1.38 17.99 11.66
C LEU A 359 -0.05 17.24 11.51
N PHE A 360 0.78 17.23 12.55
CA PHE A 360 2.05 16.50 12.54
C PHE A 360 1.87 14.98 12.44
N VAL A 361 0.95 14.42 13.23
CA VAL A 361 0.67 12.96 13.23
C VAL A 361 0.07 12.52 11.90
N THR A 362 -0.80 13.33 11.30
CA THR A 362 -1.50 13.01 10.05
C THR A 362 -0.75 13.43 8.78
N TYR A 363 0.39 14.11 8.91
CA TYR A 363 1.16 14.62 7.77
C TYR A 363 1.52 13.53 6.76
N THR A 364 2.18 12.45 7.20
CA THR A 364 2.64 11.39 6.27
C THR A 364 1.47 10.67 5.58
N PRO A 365 0.41 10.20 6.29
CA PRO A 365 -0.77 9.63 5.62
C PRO A 365 -1.45 10.59 4.63
N THR A 366 -1.46 11.90 4.95
CA THR A 366 -2.00 12.93 4.05
C THR A 366 -1.14 13.05 2.79
N CYS A 367 0.19 12.97 2.91
CA CYS A 367 1.10 12.95 1.76
C CYS A 367 0.84 11.73 0.86
N VAL A 368 0.74 10.52 1.43
CA VAL A 368 0.43 9.27 0.69
C VAL A 368 -0.85 9.44 -0.12
N ALA A 369 -1.94 9.85 0.53
CA ALA A 369 -3.23 10.00 -0.11
C ALA A 369 -3.19 11.02 -1.26
N ILE A 370 -2.46 12.13 -1.09
CA ILE A 370 -2.28 13.15 -2.14
C ILE A 370 -1.46 12.59 -3.31
N PHE A 371 -0.32 11.94 -3.04
CA PHE A 371 0.56 11.40 -4.09
C PHE A 371 -0.06 10.27 -4.88
N ALA A 372 -0.96 9.47 -4.27
CA ALA A 372 -1.67 8.39 -4.93
C ALA A 372 -2.55 8.83 -6.11
N PHE A 373 -2.90 10.12 -6.20
CA PHE A 373 -3.71 10.69 -7.28
C PHE A 373 -2.90 11.56 -8.26
N TYR A 374 -1.57 11.43 -8.29
CA TYR A 374 -0.78 12.06 -9.35
C TYR A 374 -0.92 11.30 -10.67
N HIS A 375 -0.72 12.00 -11.79
CA HIS A 375 -0.78 11.38 -13.12
C HIS A 375 0.23 10.22 -13.27
N LYS A 376 1.43 10.35 -12.70
CA LYS A 376 2.44 9.28 -12.71
C LYS A 376 2.05 8.03 -11.91
N ALA A 377 1.06 8.12 -11.03
CA ALA A 377 0.56 6.97 -10.29
C ALA A 377 -0.35 6.06 -11.14
N CYS A 378 -0.65 6.45 -12.38
CA CYS A 378 -1.34 5.61 -13.36
C CYS A 378 -0.34 4.66 -14.04
N GLN A 379 -0.70 3.38 -14.09
CA GLN A 379 0.10 2.31 -14.68
C GLN A 379 -0.60 1.77 -15.92
N GLU A 380 0.17 1.56 -17.00
CA GLU A 380 -0.35 1.05 -18.26
C GLU A 380 -0.27 -0.48 -18.33
N PHE A 381 -1.33 -1.11 -18.84
CA PHE A 381 -1.45 -2.54 -19.03
C PHE A 381 -1.89 -2.82 -20.47
N LEU A 382 -1.30 -3.83 -21.12
CA LEU A 382 -1.72 -4.29 -22.44
C LEU A 382 -3.12 -4.94 -22.38
N LYS A 383 -4.00 -4.60 -23.32
CA LYS A 383 -5.35 -5.20 -23.39
C LYS A 383 -5.35 -6.54 -24.09
N TYR A 384 -4.69 -6.61 -25.24
CA TYR A 384 -4.74 -7.75 -26.15
C TYR A 384 -3.36 -8.33 -26.41
N GLN A 385 -3.33 -9.60 -26.77
CA GLN A 385 -2.11 -10.26 -27.21
C GLN A 385 -1.75 -9.84 -28.64
N GLY A 386 -0.48 -9.50 -28.88
CA GLY A 386 0.05 -9.16 -30.21
C GLY A 386 -0.34 -7.79 -30.73
N ILE A 387 -1.06 -6.97 -29.95
CA ILE A 387 -1.46 -5.61 -30.30
C ILE A 387 -1.07 -4.66 -29.16
N ASN A 388 -0.45 -3.53 -29.51
CA ASN A 388 0.03 -2.53 -28.57
C ASN A 388 -1.08 -1.55 -28.12
N GLU A 389 -2.26 -2.06 -27.78
CA GLU A 389 -3.31 -1.25 -27.15
C GLU A 389 -3.25 -1.40 -25.63
N THR A 390 -3.22 -0.26 -24.92
CA THR A 390 -3.09 -0.22 -23.47
C THR A 390 -4.33 0.35 -22.78
N ILE A 391 -4.50 -0.01 -21.52
CA ILE A 391 -5.41 0.60 -20.55
C ILE A 391 -4.57 1.18 -19.41
N SER A 392 -4.91 2.39 -18.95
CA SER A 392 -4.23 3.03 -17.83
C SER A 392 -5.09 2.94 -16.58
N LEU A 393 -4.57 2.32 -15.53
CA LEU A 393 -5.26 2.05 -14.26
C LEU A 393 -4.52 2.70 -13.10
N LEU A 394 -5.24 3.15 -12.07
CA LEU A 394 -4.65 3.77 -10.90
C LEU A 394 -3.94 2.72 -10.02
N ARG A 395 -2.65 2.91 -9.72
CA ARG A 395 -1.88 1.93 -8.93
C ARG A 395 -2.44 1.67 -7.52
N SER A 396 -3.04 2.69 -6.90
CA SER A 396 -3.67 2.54 -5.58
C SER A 396 -4.99 1.76 -5.61
N ASP A 397 -5.61 1.63 -6.79
CA ASP A 397 -6.88 0.93 -7.00
C ASP A 397 -7.08 0.58 -8.49
N PHE A 398 -6.75 -0.66 -8.87
CA PHE A 398 -6.83 -1.11 -10.27
C PHE A 398 -8.25 -1.16 -10.84
N ASP A 399 -9.30 -1.00 -10.04
CA ASP A 399 -10.67 -0.85 -10.55
C ASP A 399 -10.98 0.60 -11.01
N VAL A 400 -10.05 1.54 -10.82
CA VAL A 400 -10.18 2.94 -11.26
C VAL A 400 -9.35 3.16 -12.52
N GLU A 401 -10.04 3.37 -13.64
CA GLU A 401 -9.43 3.79 -14.90
C GLU A 401 -8.97 5.25 -14.81
N CYS A 402 -7.78 5.53 -15.35
CA CYS A 402 -7.24 6.88 -15.49
C CYS A 402 -7.83 7.55 -16.73
N ASP A 403 -9.10 7.97 -16.63
CA ASP A 403 -9.87 8.66 -17.65
C ASP A 403 -9.99 10.18 -17.38
N GLU A 404 -10.68 10.91 -18.28
CA GLU A 404 -10.94 12.35 -18.13
C GLU A 404 -11.65 12.71 -16.81
N LYS A 405 -12.42 11.78 -16.21
CA LYS A 405 -13.12 12.04 -14.94
C LYS A 405 -12.15 12.11 -13.76
N LEU A 406 -10.95 11.55 -13.90
CA LEU A 406 -9.91 11.59 -12.87
C LEU A 406 -9.09 12.90 -12.91
N GLU A 407 -9.17 13.69 -13.98
CA GLU A 407 -8.41 14.94 -14.13
C GLU A 407 -8.65 15.92 -12.97
N ALA A 408 -9.90 16.05 -12.52
CA ALA A 408 -10.22 16.91 -11.38
C ALA A 408 -9.48 16.48 -10.10
N TYR A 409 -9.28 15.17 -9.89
CA TYR A 409 -8.50 14.64 -8.77
C TYR A 409 -7.00 14.89 -8.95
N HIS A 410 -6.47 14.76 -10.18
CA HIS A 410 -5.08 15.10 -10.48
C HIS A 410 -4.78 16.57 -10.15
N ILE A 411 -5.63 17.51 -10.59
CA ILE A 411 -5.48 18.94 -10.28
C ILE A 411 -5.56 19.17 -8.77
N ALA A 412 -6.55 18.56 -8.10
CA ALA A 412 -6.70 18.66 -6.65
C ALA A 412 -5.47 18.13 -5.89
N ALA A 413 -4.79 17.10 -6.41
CA ALA A 413 -3.57 16.57 -5.80
C ALA A 413 -2.42 17.59 -5.85
N TYR A 414 -2.21 18.27 -6.98
CA TYR A 414 -1.22 19.35 -7.08
C TYR A 414 -1.52 20.51 -6.13
N VAL A 415 -2.80 20.91 -6.03
CA VAL A 415 -3.23 21.93 -5.05
C VAL A 415 -2.98 21.47 -3.62
N GLY A 416 -3.32 20.22 -3.30
CA GLY A 416 -3.07 19.59 -2.00
C GLY A 416 -1.59 19.59 -1.63
N THR A 417 -0.71 19.33 -2.58
CA THR A 417 0.74 19.37 -2.38
C THR A 417 1.22 20.76 -2.01
N VAL A 418 0.77 21.81 -2.72
CA VAL A 418 1.12 23.19 -2.39
C VAL A 418 0.58 23.58 -1.01
N VAL A 419 -0.71 23.31 -0.76
CA VAL A 419 -1.43 23.75 0.45
C VAL A 419 -1.03 23.00 1.71
N HIS A 420 -0.70 21.71 1.62
CA HIS A 420 -0.39 20.89 2.79
C HIS A 420 1.07 20.45 2.82
N VAL A 421 1.53 19.72 1.80
CA VAL A 421 2.86 19.10 1.79
C VAL A 421 3.98 20.14 1.88
N ILE A 422 3.85 21.28 1.18
CA ILE A 422 4.88 22.33 1.16
C ILE A 422 4.59 23.40 2.23
N THR A 423 3.36 23.92 2.25
CA THR A 423 3.03 25.06 3.13
C THR A 423 3.15 24.72 4.61
N PHE A 424 2.78 23.50 5.05
CA PHE A 424 2.87 23.15 6.48
C PHE A 424 4.31 23.14 6.99
N PRO A 425 5.28 22.42 6.39
CA PRO A 425 6.70 22.50 6.78
C PRO A 425 7.28 23.92 6.72
N LEU A 426 6.91 24.73 5.70
CA LEU A 426 7.38 26.11 5.59
C LEU A 426 6.83 27.01 6.71
N ILE A 427 5.55 26.87 7.07
CA ILE A 427 4.96 27.58 8.21
C ILE A 427 5.68 27.18 9.50
N LEU A 428 5.96 25.89 9.70
CA LEU A 428 6.74 25.44 10.85
C LEU A 428 8.12 26.10 10.86
N LEU A 429 8.86 26.04 9.76
CA LEU A 429 10.19 26.65 9.65
C LEU A 429 10.16 28.15 9.94
N TYR A 430 9.18 28.88 9.40
CA TYR A 430 8.99 30.30 9.65
C TYR A 430 8.69 30.59 11.12
N LEU A 431 7.76 29.85 11.74
CA LEU A 431 7.42 30.01 13.16
C LEU A 431 8.63 29.70 14.04
N LEU A 432 9.36 28.63 13.73
CA LEU A 432 10.57 28.26 14.46
C LEU A 432 11.66 29.34 14.36
N ASN A 433 11.89 29.90 13.19
CA ASN A 433 12.87 30.98 13.01
C ASN A 433 12.46 32.25 13.78
N LYS A 434 11.18 32.63 13.69
CA LYS A 434 10.63 33.82 14.35
C LYS A 434 10.75 33.77 15.87
N TYR A 435 10.44 32.63 16.48
CA TYR A 435 10.48 32.46 17.94
C TYR A 435 11.83 31.92 18.44
N GLY A 436 12.66 31.33 17.58
CA GLY A 436 13.98 30.80 17.90
C GLY A 436 15.06 31.88 18.01
N LYS A 437 15.09 32.85 17.09
CA LYS A 437 16.04 33.99 17.13
C LYS A 437 15.90 34.87 18.37
N GLN A 438 14.72 34.88 18.99
CA GLN A 438 14.46 35.67 20.19
C GLN A 438 15.04 35.05 21.48
N GLY A 439 15.49 33.80 21.42
CA GLY A 439 16.08 33.07 22.56
C GLY A 439 17.61 33.03 22.60
N ASP A 440 18.30 33.42 21.52
CA ASP A 440 19.76 33.25 21.38
C ASP A 440 20.59 34.45 21.87
N VAL A 441 19.96 35.61 22.14
CA VAL A 441 20.63 36.83 22.67
C VAL A 441 21.08 36.67 24.14
N ARG A 442 21.14 35.45 24.68
CA ARG A 442 21.60 35.17 26.05
C ARG A 442 22.60 34.02 26.14
N GLY A 443 23.09 33.51 25.00
CA GLY A 443 23.99 32.36 24.97
C GLY A 443 25.48 32.68 25.12
N GLU A 444 25.92 33.92 24.85
CA GLU A 444 27.35 34.24 24.67
C GLU A 444 27.98 35.22 25.68
N ASP A 445 27.22 35.95 26.51
CA ASP A 445 27.79 37.02 27.36
C ASP A 445 28.06 36.65 28.83
N ASN A 446 28.04 35.36 29.19
CA ASN A 446 28.36 34.92 30.56
C ASN A 446 29.60 34.02 30.62
N ALA A 447 30.71 34.50 30.06
CA ALA A 447 32.05 34.08 30.43
C ALA A 447 32.99 35.23 30.10
N ILE A 448 33.82 35.66 31.08
CA ILE A 448 34.65 36.89 31.12
C ILE A 448 33.81 38.05 31.72
N GLU A 449 34.06 38.62 32.90
CA GLU A 449 35.33 38.94 33.58
C GLU A 449 35.13 39.21 35.10
N ASP A 450 36.25 39.19 35.81
CA ASP A 450 36.47 39.41 37.24
C ASP A 450 36.17 40.84 37.77
N GLU A 451 35.98 40.88 39.09
CA GLU A 451 36.24 41.94 40.09
C GLU A 451 36.01 43.46 39.83
N THR A 452 35.21 44.04 40.74
CA THR A 452 35.29 45.41 41.33
C THR A 452 35.08 46.68 40.47
N LYS A 453 33.99 47.43 40.75
CA LYS A 453 33.98 48.79 41.35
C LYS A 453 32.61 49.47 41.26
N HIS A 454 32.34 50.32 42.27
CA HIS A 454 31.22 51.25 42.38
C HIS A 454 31.02 52.15 41.16
N HIS A 455 29.77 52.35 40.70
CA HIS A 455 29.17 53.69 40.59
C HIS A 455 27.65 53.63 40.32
N GLU A 456 26.95 54.44 41.09
CA GLU A 456 25.56 54.84 40.95
C GLU A 456 25.33 55.60 39.63
N ARG A 457 24.37 55.17 38.79
CA ARG A 457 23.64 56.04 37.86
C ARG A 457 22.34 55.39 37.37
N THR A 458 21.25 56.03 37.76
CA THR A 458 19.89 55.86 37.25
C THR A 458 19.85 56.14 35.75
N SER A 459 19.36 55.21 34.94
CA SER A 459 18.83 55.51 33.61
C SER A 459 17.70 54.55 33.25
N LEU A 460 16.51 55.14 33.17
CA LEU A 460 15.25 54.61 32.69
C LEU A 460 15.38 53.96 31.31
N LEU A 461 15.22 52.64 31.23
CA LEU A 461 14.74 51.97 30.02
C LEU A 461 14.01 50.69 30.41
N SER A 462 12.76 50.60 29.95
CA SER A 462 11.83 49.50 30.18
C SER A 462 12.45 48.15 29.86
N PRO A 463 12.29 47.11 30.70
CA PRO A 463 12.71 45.76 30.33
C PRO A 463 11.83 45.31 29.16
N SER A 464 12.39 45.28 27.96
CA SER A 464 11.77 44.63 26.81
C SER A 464 11.48 43.18 27.18
N GLU A 465 10.19 42.87 27.37
CA GLU A 465 9.69 41.57 27.77
C GLU A 465 10.21 40.47 26.82
N VAL A 466 11.25 39.75 27.24
CA VAL A 466 11.79 38.58 26.55
C VAL A 466 10.72 37.49 26.61
N ARG A 467 10.03 37.22 25.50
CA ARG A 467 8.98 36.20 25.45
C ARG A 467 9.62 34.82 25.29
N PRO A 468 9.47 33.91 26.27
CA PRO A 468 10.01 32.55 26.16
C PRO A 468 9.35 31.78 25.01
N ILE A 469 10.07 30.81 24.44
CA ILE A 469 9.56 29.91 23.40
C ILE A 469 8.19 29.35 23.84
N PRO A 470 7.12 29.54 23.04
CA PRO A 470 5.80 29.09 23.40
C PRO A 470 5.77 27.59 23.69
N PHE A 471 5.02 27.20 24.73
CA PHE A 471 4.93 25.79 25.16
C PHE A 471 4.57 24.82 24.03
N TRP A 472 3.65 25.23 23.15
CA TRP A 472 3.22 24.40 22.01
C TRP A 472 4.34 24.12 21.01
N MET A 473 5.33 25.02 20.91
CA MET A 473 6.45 24.90 19.98
C MET A 473 7.59 24.04 20.53
N LYS A 474 7.69 23.92 21.86
CA LYS A 474 8.64 22.99 22.51
C LYS A 474 8.47 21.56 22.00
N PHE A 475 7.25 21.15 21.65
CA PHE A 475 7.02 19.85 21.03
C PHE A 475 7.97 19.56 19.85
N ILE A 476 8.25 20.56 19.01
CA ILE A 476 9.05 20.41 17.79
C ILE A 476 10.55 20.45 18.09
N CYS A 477 11.01 21.48 18.80
CA CYS A 477 12.45 21.75 18.92
C CYS A 477 13.09 21.17 20.18
N GLU A 478 12.31 20.86 21.23
CA GLU A 478 12.88 20.48 22.53
C GLU A 478 13.83 19.30 22.40
N ASN A 479 13.55 18.36 21.48
CA ASN A 479 14.30 17.13 21.21
C ASN A 479 15.74 17.38 20.75
N TYR A 480 15.96 18.47 20.04
CA TYR A 480 17.20 18.76 19.32
C TYR A 480 18.11 19.70 20.10
N LYS A 481 19.40 19.68 19.77
CA LYS A 481 20.34 20.69 20.28
C LYS A 481 19.95 22.07 19.75
N PRO A 482 20.25 23.17 20.48
CA PRO A 482 19.85 24.52 20.07
C PRO A 482 20.27 24.89 18.64
N ARG A 483 21.45 24.45 18.19
CA ARG A 483 21.97 24.68 16.83
C ARG A 483 21.16 23.99 15.72
N PHE A 484 20.38 22.95 16.03
CA PHE A 484 19.63 22.14 15.08
C PHE A 484 18.11 22.25 15.30
N TRP A 485 17.63 23.45 15.66
CA TRP A 485 16.21 23.69 15.95
C TRP A 485 15.27 23.35 14.79
N TYR A 486 15.74 23.41 13.54
CA TYR A 486 14.97 23.11 12.33
C TYR A 486 14.93 21.63 11.96
N TRP A 487 15.62 20.74 12.68
CA TRP A 487 15.82 19.36 12.27
C TRP A 487 14.51 18.56 12.11
N GLU A 488 13.47 18.89 12.86
CA GLU A 488 12.16 18.26 12.67
C GLU A 488 11.60 18.50 11.25
N VAL A 489 11.82 19.69 10.68
CA VAL A 489 11.40 20.01 9.31
C VAL A 489 12.17 19.16 8.30
N VAL A 490 13.45 18.89 8.57
CA VAL A 490 14.27 17.98 7.76
C VAL A 490 13.74 16.55 7.81
N GLU A 491 13.31 16.08 8.98
CA GLU A 491 12.67 14.76 9.14
C GLU A 491 11.30 14.68 8.43
N LEU A 492 10.51 15.77 8.42
CA LEU A 492 9.26 15.83 7.66
C LEU A 492 9.51 15.80 6.15
N ALA A 493 10.50 16.55 5.67
CA ALA A 493 10.91 16.56 4.27
C ALA A 493 11.39 15.17 3.83
N ARG A 494 12.23 14.51 4.64
CA ARG A 494 12.66 13.12 4.40
C ARG A 494 11.48 12.19 4.17
N LYS A 495 10.51 12.18 5.08
CA LYS A 495 9.33 11.30 5.02
C LYS A 495 8.51 11.58 3.76
N ALA A 496 8.22 12.85 3.48
CA ALA A 496 7.46 13.24 2.29
C ALA A 496 8.15 12.82 1.00
N THR A 497 9.47 13.04 0.88
CA THR A 497 10.24 12.65 -0.32
C THR A 497 10.29 11.14 -0.49
N GLN A 498 10.54 10.37 0.58
CA GLN A 498 10.53 8.90 0.52
C GLN A 498 9.16 8.36 0.12
N THR A 499 8.08 8.87 0.71
CA THR A 499 6.72 8.50 0.33
C THR A 499 6.42 8.87 -1.12
N ALA A 500 6.84 10.04 -1.60
CA ALA A 500 6.60 10.46 -2.98
C ALA A 500 7.21 9.48 -4.01
N PHE A 501 8.48 9.06 -3.83
CA PHE A 501 9.11 8.12 -4.76
C PHE A 501 8.37 6.79 -4.81
N VAL A 502 8.06 6.24 -3.63
CA VAL A 502 7.40 4.94 -3.48
C VAL A 502 5.99 4.94 -4.07
N THR A 503 5.18 5.96 -3.76
CA THR A 503 3.79 6.03 -4.22
C THR A 503 3.68 6.38 -5.72
N LEU A 504 4.57 7.24 -6.24
CA LEU A 504 4.46 7.73 -7.63
C LEU A 504 4.98 6.72 -8.66
N LEU A 505 6.16 6.17 -8.44
CA LEU A 505 6.86 5.39 -9.45
C LEU A 505 6.65 3.88 -9.25
N GLY A 506 6.27 3.46 -8.04
CA GLY A 506 6.06 2.05 -7.72
C GLY A 506 7.39 1.33 -7.50
N TRP A 507 7.36 0.15 -6.91
CA TRP A 507 8.58 -0.57 -6.54
C TRP A 507 9.30 -1.23 -7.69
N ASP A 508 8.57 -1.57 -8.76
CA ASP A 508 9.12 -2.26 -9.92
C ASP A 508 10.01 -1.34 -10.76
N ASP A 509 9.86 -0.02 -10.57
CA ASP A 509 10.69 0.98 -11.21
C ASP A 509 12.08 1.07 -10.54
N SER A 510 13.11 0.84 -11.35
CA SER A 510 14.51 0.86 -10.90
C SER A 510 14.92 2.23 -10.31
N LEU A 511 14.31 3.32 -10.79
CA LEU A 511 14.61 4.67 -10.29
C LEU A 511 14.02 4.91 -8.90
N THR A 512 12.85 4.33 -8.57
CA THR A 512 12.32 4.30 -7.20
C THR A 512 13.28 3.61 -6.25
N LEU A 513 13.77 2.43 -6.63
CA LEU A 513 14.63 1.59 -5.81
C LEU A 513 15.95 2.31 -5.52
N LEU A 514 16.61 2.82 -6.56
CA LEU A 514 17.86 3.57 -6.43
C LEU A 514 17.67 4.85 -5.60
N SER A 515 16.59 5.60 -5.85
CA SER A 515 16.32 6.86 -5.14
C SER A 515 16.00 6.61 -3.67
N THR A 516 15.24 5.57 -3.34
CA THR A 516 14.84 5.25 -1.96
C THR A 516 16.02 4.75 -1.13
N ILE A 517 16.90 3.92 -1.72
CA ILE A 517 18.17 3.52 -1.11
C ILE A 517 19.06 4.74 -0.91
N GLY A 518 19.26 5.55 -1.96
CA GLY A 518 20.11 6.74 -1.91
C GLY A 518 19.67 7.75 -0.86
N LEU A 519 18.36 8.02 -0.75
CA LEU A 519 17.79 8.89 0.28
C LEU A 519 17.99 8.29 1.68
N SER A 520 17.78 6.99 1.85
CA SER A 520 17.96 6.33 3.15
C SER A 520 19.42 6.45 3.64
N VAL A 521 20.39 6.24 2.74
CA VAL A 521 21.82 6.44 3.02
C VAL A 521 22.12 7.90 3.32
N LEU A 522 21.66 8.83 2.47
CA LEU A 522 21.88 10.27 2.65
C LEU A 522 21.42 10.73 4.04
N PHE A 523 20.19 10.39 4.44
CA PHE A 523 19.65 10.81 5.72
C PHE A 523 20.31 10.12 6.92
N LEU A 524 20.72 8.85 6.78
CA LEU A 524 21.52 8.17 7.79
C LEU A 524 22.87 8.87 7.99
N THR A 525 23.57 9.22 6.90
CA THR A 525 24.85 9.94 6.95
C THR A 525 24.70 11.35 7.51
N LEU A 526 23.67 12.09 7.09
CA LEU A 526 23.38 13.42 7.63
C LEU A 526 23.10 13.34 9.14
N HIS A 527 22.28 12.39 9.58
CA HIS A 527 21.96 12.23 11.00
C HIS A 527 23.18 11.82 11.82
N ALA A 528 24.04 10.95 11.29
CA ALA A 528 25.29 10.54 11.93
C ALA A 528 26.27 11.72 12.07
N LYS A 529 26.44 12.52 11.01
CA LYS A 529 27.38 13.65 10.96
C LYS A 529 26.96 14.78 11.88
N PHE A 530 25.68 15.19 11.83
CA PHE A 530 25.21 16.35 12.58
C PHE A 530 24.85 16.03 14.03
N SER A 531 24.50 14.77 14.33
CA SER A 531 24.14 14.30 15.68
C SER A 531 23.19 15.29 16.39
N PRO A 532 21.99 15.52 15.84
CA PRO A 532 21.16 16.67 16.18
C PRO A 532 20.41 16.50 17.52
N MET A 533 20.25 15.28 18.04
CA MET A 533 19.48 15.03 19.26
C MET A 533 20.25 15.49 20.51
N LYS A 534 19.52 15.99 21.51
CA LYS A 534 20.10 16.41 22.80
C LYS A 534 20.50 15.22 23.69
N SER A 535 19.72 14.14 23.65
CA SER A 535 19.94 12.92 24.45
C SER A 535 20.72 11.88 23.65
N SER A 536 21.76 11.29 24.26
CA SER A 536 22.56 10.22 23.64
C SER A 536 21.74 8.96 23.34
N PHE A 537 20.75 8.65 24.19
CA PHE A 537 19.83 7.54 23.95
C PHE A 537 18.92 7.81 22.74
N GLU A 538 18.31 9.00 22.66
CA GLU A 538 17.44 9.39 21.54
C GLU A 538 18.23 9.41 20.22
N GLN A 539 19.49 9.86 20.27
CA GLN A 539 20.41 9.83 19.12
C GLN A 539 20.67 8.41 18.63
N ARG A 540 21.03 7.48 19.53
CA ARG A 540 21.28 6.06 19.18
C ARG A 540 20.01 5.39 18.66
N LEU A 541 18.87 5.71 19.25
CA LEU A 541 17.58 5.17 18.85
C LEU A 541 17.17 5.62 17.45
N GLN A 542 17.31 6.91 17.14
CA GLN A 542 17.04 7.45 15.81
C GLN A 542 18.00 6.87 14.76
N MET A 543 19.29 6.74 15.09
CA MET A 543 20.28 6.07 14.23
C MET A 543 19.87 4.62 13.94
N PHE A 544 19.52 3.85 14.98
CA PHE A 544 19.08 2.47 14.82
C PHE A 544 17.80 2.36 13.97
N SER A 545 16.86 3.27 14.16
CA SER A 545 15.64 3.35 13.36
C SER A 545 15.93 3.62 11.88
N LEU A 546 16.82 4.57 11.56
CA LEU A 546 17.23 4.86 10.18
C LEU A 546 17.99 3.69 9.55
N THR A 547 18.87 3.03 10.31
CA THR A 547 19.56 1.81 9.85
C THR A 547 18.57 0.68 9.57
N ALA A 548 17.56 0.49 10.42
CA ALA A 548 16.54 -0.53 10.20
C ALA A 548 15.70 -0.23 8.94
N ILE A 549 15.32 1.03 8.69
CA ILE A 549 14.65 1.43 7.45
C ILE A 549 15.54 1.11 6.25
N PHE A 550 16.82 1.47 6.29
CA PHE A 550 17.77 1.16 5.23
C PHE A 550 17.88 -0.35 4.95
N ILE A 551 17.96 -1.18 5.99
CA ILE A 551 18.00 -2.65 5.84
C ILE A 551 16.70 -3.18 5.24
N ASN A 552 15.52 -2.67 5.68
CA ASN A 552 14.24 -3.07 5.09
C ASN A 552 14.20 -2.75 3.60
N VAL A 553 14.60 -1.52 3.20
CA VAL A 553 14.64 -1.12 1.78
C VAL A 553 15.64 -1.95 0.98
N LEU A 554 16.81 -2.27 1.55
CA LEU A 554 17.85 -3.05 0.88
C LEU A 554 17.41 -4.51 0.63
N ILE A 555 16.79 -5.15 1.62
CA ILE A 555 16.28 -6.52 1.48
C ILE A 555 15.20 -6.59 0.41
N VAL A 556 14.32 -5.60 0.43
CA VAL A 556 13.25 -5.44 -0.56
C VAL A 556 13.79 -5.23 -1.98
N ALA A 557 14.92 -4.52 -2.10
CA ALA A 557 15.53 -4.22 -3.38
C ALA A 557 16.22 -5.41 -4.05
N VAL A 558 16.42 -6.50 -3.32
CA VAL A 558 17.07 -7.72 -3.83
C VAL A 558 15.97 -8.74 -4.13
N ASP A 559 15.98 -9.29 -5.33
CA ASP A 559 15.13 -10.43 -5.66
C ASP A 559 15.64 -11.67 -4.92
N ILE A 560 14.93 -12.08 -3.86
CA ILE A 560 15.33 -13.18 -2.99
C ILE A 560 14.62 -14.45 -3.45
N PRO A 561 15.35 -15.50 -3.86
CA PRO A 561 14.75 -16.78 -4.19
C PRO A 561 13.93 -17.33 -3.02
N HIS A 562 12.78 -17.96 -3.33
CA HIS A 562 11.84 -18.47 -2.33
C HIS A 562 12.47 -19.36 -1.24
N GLU A 563 13.56 -20.08 -1.57
CA GLU A 563 14.29 -20.95 -0.65
C GLU A 563 14.89 -20.19 0.55
N TYR A 564 15.29 -18.93 0.37
CA TYR A 564 15.92 -18.10 1.42
C TYR A 564 14.94 -17.18 2.15
N GLY A 565 13.66 -17.17 1.77
CA GLY A 565 12.66 -16.24 2.30
C GLY A 565 12.47 -16.32 3.82
N GLU A 566 12.46 -17.53 4.40
CA GLU A 566 12.32 -17.71 5.85
C GLU A 566 13.56 -17.26 6.63
N LEU A 567 14.75 -17.50 6.06
CA LEU A 567 16.03 -17.15 6.66
C LEU A 567 16.23 -15.63 6.73
N VAL A 568 15.73 -14.89 5.73
CA VAL A 568 15.85 -13.43 5.68
C VAL A 568 14.72 -12.72 6.43
N SER A 569 13.49 -13.23 6.35
CA SER A 569 12.34 -12.57 7.00
C SER A 569 12.40 -12.63 8.53
N THR A 570 12.87 -13.72 9.12
CA THR A 570 12.98 -13.89 10.58
C THR A 570 13.84 -12.81 11.27
N PRO A 571 15.11 -12.56 10.85
CA PRO A 571 15.92 -11.50 11.43
C PRO A 571 15.37 -10.10 11.14
N LEU A 572 14.71 -9.89 10.00
CA LEU A 572 14.07 -8.60 9.67
C LEU A 572 12.93 -8.28 10.63
N ILE A 573 12.09 -9.27 10.94
CA ILE A 573 11.03 -9.14 11.95
C ILE A 573 11.64 -8.81 13.30
N LEU A 574 12.68 -9.55 13.71
CA LEU A 574 13.34 -9.32 14.98
C LEU A 574 13.92 -7.91 15.07
N LEU A 575 14.56 -7.43 14.00
CA LEU A 575 15.08 -6.06 13.89
C LEU A 575 13.98 -5.02 14.12
N ASN A 576 12.83 -5.18 13.44
CA ASN A 576 11.69 -4.28 13.57
C ASN A 576 11.04 -4.36 14.97
N LEU A 577 10.97 -5.56 15.58
CA LEU A 577 10.44 -5.76 16.94
C LEU A 577 11.35 -5.20 18.03
N ILE A 578 12.68 -5.27 17.88
CA ILE A 578 13.64 -4.73 18.84
C ILE A 578 13.38 -3.24 19.05
N ILE A 579 13.10 -2.47 17.99
CA ILE A 579 12.76 -1.04 18.09
C ILE A 579 11.57 -0.83 19.03
N ILE A 580 10.52 -1.64 18.90
CA ILE A 580 9.33 -1.56 19.77
C ILE A 580 9.69 -1.89 21.21
N VAL A 581 10.38 -3.01 21.43
CA VAL A 581 10.67 -3.53 22.76
C VAL A 581 11.59 -2.57 23.52
N THR A 582 12.64 -2.06 22.86
CA THR A 582 13.56 -1.09 23.45
C THR A 582 12.81 0.17 23.89
N ILE A 583 11.88 0.66 23.08
CA ILE A 583 11.18 1.92 23.39
C ILE A 583 10.07 1.70 24.42
N THR A 584 9.26 0.66 24.27
CA THR A 584 8.19 0.35 25.24
C THR A 584 8.75 -0.02 26.61
N GLY A 585 9.84 -0.77 26.66
CA GLY A 585 10.56 -1.07 27.91
C GLY A 585 11.08 0.17 28.61
N GLU A 586 11.75 1.07 27.87
CA GLU A 586 12.25 2.35 28.40
C GLU A 586 11.13 3.31 28.84
N MET A 587 10.00 3.27 28.16
CA MET A 587 8.80 4.04 28.52
C MET A 587 8.16 3.49 29.80
N ALA A 588 8.01 2.17 29.91
CA ALA A 588 7.49 1.50 31.09
C ALA A 588 8.40 1.75 32.30
N LEU A 589 9.72 1.64 32.15
CA LEU A 589 10.68 1.95 33.20
C LEU A 589 10.59 3.41 33.65
N GLY A 590 10.41 4.35 32.73
CA GLY A 590 10.19 5.76 33.05
C GLY A 590 8.92 6.00 33.88
N ILE A 591 7.83 5.33 33.52
CA ILE A 591 6.55 5.39 34.23
C ILE A 591 6.67 4.73 35.62
N ILE A 592 7.30 3.56 35.71
CA ILE A 592 7.49 2.83 36.98
C ILE A 592 8.34 3.66 37.95
N ARG A 593 9.46 4.23 37.49
CA ARG A 593 10.30 5.11 38.32
C ARG A 593 9.51 6.31 38.85
N PHE A 594 8.66 6.90 38.01
CA PHE A 594 7.82 8.02 38.41
C PHE A 594 6.74 7.63 39.44
N VAL A 595 6.04 6.51 39.22
CA VAL A 595 5.03 6.01 40.16
C VAL A 595 5.70 5.69 41.50
N ARG A 596 6.86 5.03 41.48
CA ARG A 596 7.65 4.74 42.68
C ARG A 596 8.04 6.04 43.41
N ASP A 597 8.58 7.02 42.70
CA ASP A 597 8.97 8.31 43.27
C ASP A 597 7.80 9.11 43.85
N LYS A 598 6.58 8.91 43.35
CA LYS A 598 5.39 9.61 43.82
C LYS A 598 4.71 8.94 45.01
N TYR A 599 4.77 7.61 45.10
CA TYR A 599 4.08 6.84 46.15
C TYR A 599 4.98 6.38 47.29
N PHE A 600 6.29 6.22 47.08
CA PHE A 600 7.23 5.70 48.10
C PHE A 600 8.16 6.76 48.70
N ARG A 601 7.96 8.06 48.38
CA ARG A 601 8.69 9.18 49.02
C ARG A 601 7.91 9.89 50.13
N HIS A 602 6.83 9.28 50.62
CA HIS A 602 6.13 9.74 51.81
C HIS A 602 6.45 8.85 53.01
#